data_AF-A0A1U7GIE9-F1
#
_entry.id   AF-A0A1U7GIE9-F1
#
_cell.length_a   1.000
_cell.length_b   1.000
_cell.length_c   1.000
_cell.angle_alpha   90.00
_cell.angle_beta   90.00
_cell.angle_gamma   90.00
#
_symmetry.space_group_name_H-M   'P 1'
#
loop_
_entity.id
_entity.type
_entity.pdbx_description
1 polymer ?
#
loop_
_entity_poly.entity_id
_entity_poly.type
_entity_poly.pdbx_seq_one_letter_code
_entity_poly.pdbx_strand_id
1 'polypeptide(L)'
;MVTYNGENIFGSAVQFQHVARPRAQQVVAFFGVSGTQVLDGGGRGRSFFIRGVLTAPTLEALNACEARFNDYADGIARILVDNRSRVWRNVVFKGEFVPDSRGPIHTGGGWGLPYRAVFHGLT
;
A
#
# COMPACT_ATOMS: atom_id res chain seq x y z
N MET A 1 12.07 -10.69 -1.39
CA MET A 1 11.37 -9.91 -2.44
C MET A 1 10.01 -9.54 -1.90
N VAL A 2 9.53 -8.31 -2.10
CA VAL A 2 8.19 -7.92 -1.68
C VAL A 2 7.19 -8.58 -2.63
N THR A 3 6.17 -9.25 -2.10
CA THR A 3 5.14 -9.90 -2.92
C THR A 3 3.75 -9.62 -2.39
N TYR A 4 2.79 -9.55 -3.31
CA TYR A 4 1.36 -9.47 -3.00
C TYR A 4 0.69 -10.68 -3.62
N ASN A 5 0.01 -11.46 -2.80
CA ASN A 5 -0.59 -12.74 -3.18
C ASN A 5 0.39 -13.76 -3.79
N GLY A 6 1.66 -13.71 -3.35
CA GLY A 6 2.73 -14.54 -3.93
C GLY A 6 3.35 -13.97 -5.20
N GLU A 7 2.84 -12.86 -5.73
CA GLU A 7 3.33 -12.24 -6.96
C GLU A 7 4.15 -10.97 -6.69
N ASN A 8 5.22 -10.72 -7.46
CA ASN A 8 5.94 -9.45 -7.38
C ASN A 8 5.37 -8.43 -8.39
N ILE A 9 4.40 -7.65 -7.94
CA ILE A 9 3.80 -6.55 -8.70
C ILE A 9 4.53 -5.21 -8.50
N PHE A 10 5.54 -5.17 -7.63
CA PHE A 10 6.17 -3.93 -7.17
C PHE A 10 7.39 -3.52 -7.99
N GLY A 11 7.80 -4.36 -8.95
CA GLY A 11 8.98 -4.12 -9.77
C GLY A 11 10.27 -4.17 -8.94
N SER A 12 11.08 -3.12 -9.06
CA SER A 12 12.43 -2.99 -8.50
C SER A 12 12.53 -1.84 -7.49
N ALA A 13 13.65 -1.79 -6.76
CA ALA A 13 13.99 -0.72 -5.80
C ALA A 13 12.87 -0.43 -4.76
N VAL A 14 12.21 -1.49 -4.28
CA VAL A 14 11.03 -1.37 -3.43
C VAL A 14 11.40 -0.95 -2.01
N GLN A 15 10.97 0.25 -1.62
CA GLN A 15 10.96 0.72 -0.24
C GLN A 15 9.60 0.43 0.40
N PHE A 16 9.64 -0.17 1.59
CA PHE A 16 8.44 -0.57 2.33
C PHE A 16 8.42 0.09 3.70
N GLN A 17 7.35 0.82 4.00
CA GLN A 17 7.11 1.41 5.32
C GLN A 17 5.70 1.05 5.77
N HIS A 18 5.53 0.69 7.04
CA HIS A 18 4.21 0.44 7.62
C HIS A 18 3.97 1.32 8.84
N VAL A 19 2.73 1.75 9.04
CA VAL A 19 2.32 2.53 10.21
C VAL A 19 1.02 1.95 10.75
N ALA A 20 0.95 1.73 12.07
CA ALA A 20 -0.29 1.33 12.72
C ALA A 20 -1.29 2.49 12.66
N ARG A 21 -2.52 2.21 12.26
CA ARG A 21 -3.56 3.24 12.28
C ARG A 21 -3.92 3.58 13.74
N PRO A 22 -4.23 4.85 14.04
CA PRO A 22 -4.78 5.21 15.34
C PRO A 22 -5.97 4.31 15.68
N ARG A 23 -6.06 3.90 16.95
CA ARG A 23 -7.22 3.15 17.43
C ARG A 23 -8.49 3.95 17.22
N ALA A 24 -9.58 3.27 16.93
CA ALA A 24 -10.89 3.91 16.96
C ALA A 24 -11.18 4.29 18.41
N GLN A 25 -11.56 5.55 18.65
CA GLN A 25 -12.01 5.98 19.96
C GLN A 25 -13.15 6.99 19.79
N GLN A 26 -14.11 6.92 20.68
CA GLN A 26 -15.14 7.94 20.84
C GLN A 26 -14.91 8.61 22.19
N VAL A 27 -14.69 9.92 22.16
CA VAL A 27 -14.52 10.74 23.37
C VAL A 27 -15.80 11.53 23.58
N VAL A 28 -16.46 11.32 24.71
CA VAL A 28 -17.70 12.01 25.09
C VAL A 28 -17.44 12.85 26.33
N ALA A 29 -17.90 14.10 26.29
CA ALA A 29 -17.92 14.98 27.45
C ALA A 29 -19.37 15.39 27.73
N PHE A 30 -19.71 15.54 29.02
CA PHE A 30 -21.06 15.88 29.47
C PHE A 30 -21.04 17.24 30.15
N PHE A 31 -22.02 18.10 29.84
CA PHE A 31 -22.15 19.41 30.49
C PHE A 31 -22.33 19.26 32.00
N GLY A 32 -21.62 20.07 32.79
CA GLY A 32 -21.70 20.04 34.25
C GLY A 32 -20.94 18.89 34.91
N VAL A 33 -20.25 18.02 34.15
CA VAL A 33 -19.42 16.93 34.68
C VAL A 33 -17.96 17.18 34.30
N SER A 34 -17.06 17.14 35.28
CA SER A 34 -15.63 17.21 35.03
C SER A 34 -15.12 15.86 34.54
N GLY A 35 -14.50 15.85 33.35
CA GLY A 35 -13.88 14.68 32.75
C GLY A 35 -14.47 14.30 31.39
N THR A 36 -13.87 13.28 30.79
CA THR A 36 -14.28 12.74 29.49
C THR A 36 -14.39 11.23 29.59
N GLN A 37 -15.46 10.67 29.05
CA GLN A 37 -15.58 9.23 28.84
C GLN A 37 -14.93 8.87 27.50
N VAL A 38 -14.04 7.87 27.51
CA VAL A 38 -13.43 7.33 26.29
C VAL A 38 -13.93 5.91 26.07
N LEU A 39 -14.59 5.68 24.93
CA LEU A 39 -14.95 4.35 24.46
C LEU A 39 -13.90 3.90 23.43
N ASP A 40 -13.21 2.80 23.71
CA ASP A 40 -12.25 2.20 22.78
C ASP A 40 -13.01 1.37 21.74
N GLY A 41 -12.93 1.80 20.48
CA GLY A 41 -13.49 1.10 19.33
C GLY A 41 -12.54 0.07 18.71
N GLY A 42 -11.36 -0.13 19.29
CA GLY A 42 -10.41 -1.16 18.87
C GLY A 42 -9.43 -0.73 17.77
N GLY A 43 -8.68 -1.71 17.25
CA GLY A 43 -7.68 -1.49 16.22
C GLY A 43 -8.29 -1.21 14.84
N ARG A 44 -7.66 -0.34 14.04
CA ARG A 44 -8.08 -0.03 12.66
C ARG A 44 -7.14 -0.58 11.59
N GLY A 45 -6.32 -1.55 11.99
CA GLY A 45 -5.29 -2.16 11.15
C GLY A 45 -4.10 -1.24 10.91
N ARG A 46 -3.52 -1.33 9.71
CA ARG A 46 -2.26 -0.67 9.35
C ARG A 46 -2.33 -0.06 7.97
N SER A 47 -1.46 0.90 7.69
CA SER A 47 -1.24 1.41 6.34
C SER A 47 0.19 1.08 5.93
N PHE A 48 0.34 0.59 4.71
CA PHE A 48 1.60 0.20 4.11
C PHE A 48 1.89 1.16 2.96
N PHE A 49 2.93 1.96 3.12
CA PHE A 49 3.43 2.89 2.13
C PHE A 49 4.55 2.18 1.37
N ILE A 50 4.32 1.95 0.09
CA ILE A 50 5.26 1.27 -0.79
C ILE A 50 5.72 2.28 -1.84
N ARG A 51 7.02 2.37 -2.06
CA ARG A 51 7.61 3.13 -3.17
C ARG A 51 8.47 2.17 -3.96
N GLY A 52 8.45 2.27 -5.28
CA GLY A 52 9.22 1.38 -6.12
C GLY A 52 9.36 1.94 -7.52
N VAL A 53 9.96 1.15 -8.39
CA VAL A 53 10.11 1.45 -9.81
C VAL A 53 9.62 0.22 -10.59
N LEU A 54 8.51 0.38 -11.32
CA LEU A 54 8.11 -0.61 -12.32
C LEU A 54 9.10 -0.55 -13.47
N THR A 55 9.56 -1.72 -13.94
CA THR A 55 10.56 -1.79 -15.01
C THR A 55 10.12 -2.78 -16.07
N ALA A 56 10.22 -2.39 -17.34
CA ALA A 56 9.86 -3.24 -18.45
C ALA A 56 10.72 -2.92 -19.70
N PRO A 57 10.95 -3.87 -20.62
CA PRO A 57 11.77 -3.63 -21.81
C PRO A 57 11.13 -2.65 -22.80
N THR A 58 9.80 -2.57 -22.85
CA THR A 58 9.04 -1.69 -23.74
C THR A 58 8.02 -0.86 -22.96
N LEU A 59 7.60 0.28 -23.51
CA LEU A 59 6.53 1.11 -22.93
C LEU A 59 5.20 0.36 -22.82
N GLU A 60 4.88 -0.47 -23.80
CA GLU A 60 3.67 -1.30 -23.78
C GLU A 60 3.68 -2.29 -22.61
N ALA A 61 4.82 -2.97 -22.39
CA ALA A 61 4.98 -3.87 -21.27
C ALA A 61 4.93 -3.12 -19.92
N LEU A 62 5.45 -1.88 -19.87
CA LEU A 62 5.35 -1.03 -18.70
C LEU A 62 3.90 -0.66 -18.38
N ASN A 63 3.11 -0.31 -19.39
CA ASN A 63 1.68 -0.04 -19.25
C ASN A 63 0.93 -1.29 -18.79
N ALA A 64 1.31 -2.48 -19.27
CA ALA A 64 0.73 -3.74 -18.80
C ALA A 64 1.07 -4.02 -17.32
N CYS A 65 2.28 -3.71 -16.87
CA CYS A 65 2.65 -3.80 -15.45
C CYS A 65 1.83 -2.83 -14.58
N GLU A 66 1.60 -1.61 -15.04
CA GLU A 66 0.76 -0.64 -14.35
C GLU A 66 -0.71 -1.08 -14.31
N ALA A 67 -1.26 -1.55 -15.43
CA ALA A 67 -2.61 -2.12 -15.49
C ALA A 67 -2.78 -3.27 -14.49
N ARG A 68 -1.80 -4.19 -14.45
CA ARG A 68 -1.79 -5.30 -13.50
C ARG A 68 -1.77 -4.85 -12.05
N PHE A 69 -1.08 -3.75 -11.74
CA PHE A 69 -1.12 -3.15 -10.40
C PHE A 69 -2.54 -2.71 -10.04
N ASN A 70 -3.24 -2.08 -10.99
CA ASN A 70 -4.61 -1.60 -10.82
C ASN A 70 -5.64 -2.73 -10.77
N ASP A 71 -5.41 -3.87 -11.40
CA ASP A 71 -6.29 -5.05 -11.31
C ASP A 71 -6.45 -5.55 -9.86
N TYR A 72 -5.46 -5.29 -9.00
CA TYR A 72 -5.54 -5.60 -7.57
C TYR A 72 -6.38 -4.61 -6.75
N ALA A 73 -6.91 -3.55 -7.36
CA ALA A 73 -7.85 -2.61 -6.74
C ALA A 73 -9.29 -3.14 -6.71
N ASP A 74 -9.45 -4.44 -6.52
CA ASP A 74 -10.72 -5.17 -6.55
C ASP A 74 -11.41 -5.30 -5.18
N GLY A 75 -10.79 -4.74 -4.13
CA GLY A 75 -11.29 -4.80 -2.77
C GLY A 75 -11.06 -6.13 -2.05
N ILE A 76 -10.38 -7.10 -2.68
CA ILE A 76 -10.10 -8.40 -2.06
C ILE A 76 -8.81 -8.32 -1.23
N ALA A 77 -8.94 -8.74 0.03
CA ALA A 77 -7.82 -8.81 0.97
C ALA A 77 -6.94 -10.04 0.68
N ARG A 78 -5.63 -9.82 0.60
CA ARG A 78 -4.62 -10.83 0.25
C ARG A 78 -3.41 -10.77 1.17
N ILE A 79 -2.46 -11.66 0.95
CA ILE A 79 -1.21 -11.72 1.69
C ILE A 79 -0.20 -10.74 1.09
N LEU A 80 0.40 -9.90 1.92
CA LEU A 80 1.52 -9.03 1.55
C LEU A 80 2.77 -9.50 2.31
N VAL A 81 3.85 -9.77 1.58
CA VAL A 81 5.15 -10.13 2.17
C VAL A 81 6.11 -8.95 2.00
N ASP A 82 6.72 -8.49 3.08
CA ASP A 82 7.64 -7.35 3.04
C ASP A 82 9.09 -7.74 2.66
N ASN A 83 9.96 -6.74 2.58
CA ASN A 83 11.38 -6.92 2.25
C ASN A 83 12.17 -7.68 3.34
N ARG A 84 11.61 -7.82 4.54
CA ARG A 84 12.16 -8.58 5.67
C ARG A 84 11.51 -9.96 5.80
N SER A 85 10.78 -10.41 4.78
CA SER A 85 10.06 -11.68 4.75
C SER A 85 8.97 -11.80 5.83
N ARG A 86 8.46 -10.68 6.35
CA ARG A 86 7.30 -10.70 7.26
C ARG A 86 6.03 -10.85 6.44
N VAL A 87 5.14 -11.71 6.93
CA VAL A 87 3.87 -12.01 6.29
C VAL A 87 2.77 -11.18 6.93
N TRP A 88 2.14 -10.33 6.14
CA TRP A 88 0.98 -9.52 6.51
C TRP A 88 -0.27 -10.13 5.85
N ARG A 89 -1.14 -10.72 6.67
CA ARG A 89 -2.43 -11.24 6.20
C ARG A 89 -3.44 -10.09 6.13
N ASN A 90 -4.50 -10.29 5.35
CA ASN A 90 -5.63 -9.37 5.24
C ASN A 90 -5.26 -7.96 4.78
N VAL A 91 -4.40 -7.84 3.77
CA VAL A 91 -4.02 -6.55 3.18
C VAL A 91 -4.82 -6.31 1.91
N VAL A 92 -5.45 -5.14 1.80
CA VAL A 92 -6.23 -4.73 0.63
C VAL A 92 -5.55 -3.56 -0.08
N PHE A 93 -5.58 -3.59 -1.41
CA PHE A 93 -5.23 -2.46 -2.25
C PHE A 93 -6.51 -1.76 -2.72
N LYS A 94 -6.54 -0.43 -2.62
CA LYS A 94 -7.72 0.39 -2.94
C LYS A 94 -7.55 1.27 -4.19
N GLY A 95 -6.55 0.98 -5.02
CA GLY A 95 -6.24 1.84 -6.16
C GLY A 95 -5.46 3.11 -5.79
N GLU A 96 -4.93 3.21 -4.57
CA GLU A 96 -4.06 4.32 -4.14
C GLU A 96 -2.65 4.16 -4.75
N PHE A 97 -2.55 4.15 -6.09
CA PHE A 97 -1.31 4.13 -6.87
C PHE A 97 -1.11 5.49 -7.53
N VAL A 98 0.08 6.06 -7.34
CA VAL A 98 0.46 7.36 -7.88
C VAL A 98 1.79 7.19 -8.61
N PRO A 99 1.78 7.18 -9.96
CA PRO A 99 3.01 7.21 -10.73
C PRO A 99 3.72 8.56 -10.58
N ASP A 100 5.03 8.60 -10.82
CA ASP A 100 5.79 9.85 -10.83
C ASP A 100 5.25 10.80 -11.92
N SER A 101 5.11 12.08 -11.59
CA SER A 101 4.56 13.09 -12.51
C SER A 101 5.45 13.33 -13.73
N ARG A 102 6.73 12.91 -13.67
CA ARG A 102 7.66 12.94 -14.81
C ARG A 102 7.39 11.82 -15.82
N GLY A 103 6.55 10.85 -15.48
CA GLY A 103 6.21 9.71 -16.33
C GLY A 103 7.34 8.68 -16.46
N PRO A 104 7.21 7.76 -17.44
CA PRO A 104 8.23 6.75 -17.73
C PRO A 104 9.58 7.37 -18.13
N ILE A 105 10.65 6.81 -17.58
CA ILE A 105 12.03 7.24 -17.82
C ILE A 105 12.76 6.12 -18.55
N HIS A 106 13.56 6.48 -19.56
CA HIS A 106 14.44 5.52 -20.22
C HIS A 106 15.58 5.10 -19.27
N THR A 107 15.81 3.80 -19.19
CA THR A 107 16.84 3.16 -18.36
C THR A 107 17.78 2.34 -19.25
N GLY A 108 18.93 1.91 -18.73
CA GLY A 108 19.92 1.17 -19.52
C GLY A 108 19.43 -0.15 -20.13
N GLY A 109 18.25 -0.66 -19.71
CA GLY A 109 17.66 -1.91 -20.21
C GLY A 109 16.18 -1.82 -20.58
N GLY A 110 15.64 -0.62 -20.79
CA GLY A 110 14.22 -0.42 -21.13
C GLY A 110 13.64 0.81 -20.45
N TRP A 111 12.43 0.69 -19.92
CA TRP A 111 11.67 1.77 -19.32
C TRP A 111 11.43 1.54 -17.83
N GLY A 112 11.48 2.63 -17.05
CA GLY A 112 11.21 2.63 -15.63
C GLY A 112 10.13 3.65 -15.27
N LEU A 113 9.17 3.26 -14.42
CA LEU A 113 8.17 4.16 -13.86
C LEU A 113 8.25 4.13 -12.33
N PRO A 114 8.84 5.17 -11.72
CA PRO A 114 8.79 5.34 -10.28
C PRO A 114 7.34 5.56 -9.83
N TYR A 115 6.97 5.02 -8.68
CA TYR A 115 5.62 5.14 -8.16
C TYR A 115 5.57 5.18 -6.63
N ARG A 116 4.41 5.57 -6.11
CA ARG A 116 4.03 5.44 -4.70
C ARG A 116 2.68 4.72 -4.64
N ALA A 117 2.56 3.76 -3.75
CA ALA A 117 1.33 3.02 -3.53
C ALA A 117 1.01 2.90 -2.04
N VAL A 118 -0.27 2.85 -1.70
CA VAL A 118 -0.75 2.62 -0.35
C VAL A 118 -1.63 1.38 -0.30
N PHE A 119 -1.31 0.49 0.64
CA PHE A 119 -2.12 -0.68 0.96
C PHE A 119 -2.62 -0.58 2.40
N HIS A 120 -3.71 -1.26 2.70
CA HIS A 120 -4.32 -1.20 4.02
C HIS A 120 -4.47 -2.60 4.61
N GLY A 121 -3.88 -2.80 5.79
CA GLY A 121 -4.12 -3.99 6.58
C GLY A 121 -5.45 -3.87 7.29
N LEU A 122 -6.28 -4.89 7.17
CA LEU A 122 -7.49 -5.09 7.94
C LEU A 122 -7.13 -5.84 9.23
N THR A 123 -7.78 -5.50 10.34
CA THR A 123 -7.69 -6.25 11.62
C THR A 123 -8.53 -7.50 11.57
#